data_AF-A0A970T3F1-F1
#
_entry.id   AF-A0A970T3F1-F1
#
_cell.length_a   1.000
_cell.length_b   1.000
_cell.length_c   1.000
_cell.angle_alpha   90.00
_cell.angle_beta   90.00
_cell.angle_gamma   90.00
#
_symmetry.space_group_name_H-M   'P 1'
#
loop_
_entity.id
_entity.type
_entity.pdbx_description
1 polymer ?
#
loop_
_entity_poly.entity_id
_entity_poly.type
_entity_poly.pdbx_seq_one_letter_code
_entity_poly.pdbx_strand_id
1 'polypeptide(L)'
;MSDAIKKDGPHTIYSNDQFDVKVTPKIFGGYRMIKTLRNQPLKIIETRDIRLPLSDKAIQKEALSFLEREYPAFDPNHYNIQPV
;
A
#
# COMPACT_ATOMS: atom_id res chain seq x y z
N MET A 1 -6.03 -7.55 -16.45
CA MET A 1 -5.89 -6.97 -15.10
C MET A 1 -6.34 -5.53 -15.20
N SER A 2 -7.42 -5.18 -14.50
CA SER A 2 -7.97 -3.82 -14.49
C SER A 2 -7.58 -3.17 -13.18
N ASP A 3 -6.51 -2.37 -13.22
CA ASP A 3 -6.11 -1.55 -12.08
C ASP A 3 -7.14 -0.43 -11.89
N ALA A 4 -7.73 -0.35 -10.70
CA ALA A 4 -8.68 0.70 -10.38
C ALA A 4 -7.96 1.82 -9.63
N ILE A 5 -8.12 3.05 -10.11
CA ILE A 5 -7.63 4.26 -9.43
C ILE A 5 -8.86 5.01 -8.91
N LYS A 6 -8.92 5.19 -7.58
CA LYS A 6 -9.99 5.93 -6.91
C LYS A 6 -9.42 7.10 -6.13
N LYS A 7 -10.07 8.26 -6.22
CA LYS A 7 -9.82 9.39 -5.31
C LYS A 7 -10.70 9.27 -4.07
N ASP A 8 -10.12 9.44 -2.89
CA ASP A 8 -10.77 9.40 -1.59
C ASP A 8 -10.35 10.63 -0.78
N GLY A 9 -11.05 11.75 -1.01
CA GLY A 9 -10.68 13.05 -0.47
C GLY A 9 -9.26 13.45 -0.90
N PRO A 10 -8.33 13.73 0.05
CA PRO A 10 -6.94 14.05 -0.28
C PRO A 10 -6.09 12.82 -0.60
N HIS A 11 -6.68 11.62 -0.55
CA HIS A 11 -5.98 10.35 -0.77
C HIS A 11 -6.25 9.81 -2.17
N THR A 12 -5.31 9.01 -2.65
CA THR A 12 -5.47 8.21 -3.86
C THR A 12 -5.32 6.75 -3.50
N ILE A 13 -6.25 5.91 -3.98
CA ILE A 13 -6.23 4.48 -3.78
C ILE A 13 -5.97 3.82 -5.13
N TYR A 14 -4.97 2.92 -5.14
CA TYR A 14 -4.63 2.06 -6.27
C TYR A 14 -4.98 0.63 -5.88
N SER A 15 -5.76 -0.06 -6.70
CA SER A 15 -6.27 -1.39 -6.38
C SER A 15 -5.99 -2.36 -7.52
N ASN A 16 -5.57 -3.57 -7.17
CA ASN A 16 -5.55 -4.73 -8.06
C ASN A 16 -6.45 -5.84 -7.50
N ASP A 17 -6.36 -7.06 -8.03
CA ASP A 17 -7.24 -8.16 -7.62
C ASP A 17 -7.05 -8.59 -6.15
N GLN A 18 -5.87 -8.35 -5.57
CA GLN A 18 -5.52 -8.84 -4.24
C GLN A 18 -5.28 -7.73 -3.22
N PHE A 19 -4.85 -6.55 -3.63
CA PHE A 19 -4.36 -5.51 -2.73
C PHE A 19 -4.94 -4.14 -3.03
N ASP A 20 -4.97 -3.32 -1.99
CA ASP A 20 -5.24 -1.89 -2.06
C ASP A 20 -4.04 -1.12 -1.51
N VAL A 21 -3.56 -0.13 -2.26
CA VAL A 21 -2.52 0.82 -1.85
C VAL A 21 -3.15 2.20 -1.69
N LYS A 22 -3.23 2.68 -0.44
CA LYS A 22 -3.67 4.04 -0.11
C LYS A 22 -2.47 4.96 -0.01
N VAL A 23 -2.46 6.00 -0.83
CA VAL A 23 -1.47 7.08 -0.83
C VAL A 23 -2.06 8.31 -0.13
N THR A 24 -1.37 8.79 0.91
CA THR A 24 -1.76 9.93 1.72
C THR A 24 -0.66 10.99 1.71
N PRO A 25 -0.93 12.22 1.22
CA PRO A 25 0.03 13.31 1.32
C PRO A 25 0.24 13.72 2.79
N LYS A 26 1.46 14.12 3.13
CA LYS A 26 1.80 14.63 4.47
C LYS A 26 1.83 16.16 4.47
N ILE A 27 1.52 16.75 5.63
CA ILE A 27 1.45 18.21 5.82
C ILE A 27 2.79 18.88 5.52
N PHE A 28 3.91 18.27 5.92
CA PHE A 28 5.27 18.82 5.72
C PHE A 28 5.95 18.32 4.43
N GLY A 29 5.16 17.91 3.44
CA GLY A 29 5.66 17.29 2.22
C GLY A 29 5.94 15.80 2.36
N GLY A 30 6.02 15.12 1.21
CA GLY A 30 6.12 13.67 1.14
C GLY A 30 4.78 12.96 1.31
N TYR A 31 4.85 11.63 1.39
CA TYR A 31 3.68 10.76 1.27
C TYR A 31 3.79 9.56 2.20
N ARG A 32 2.65 9.04 2.63
CA ARG A 32 2.53 7.74 3.27
C ARG A 32 1.77 6.81 2.32
N MET A 33 2.30 5.62 2.09
CA MET A 33 1.64 4.56 1.34
C MET A 33 1.38 3.39 2.28
N ILE A 34 0.14 2.91 2.29
CA ILE A 34 -0.26 1.75 3.09
C ILE A 34 -0.81 0.71 2.12
N LYS A 35 -0.21 -0.48 2.09
CA LYS A 35 -0.70 -1.63 1.35
C LYS A 35 -1.50 -2.53 2.27
N THR A 36 -2.72 -2.86 1.85
CA THR A 36 -3.66 -3.71 2.58
C THR A 36 -4.16 -4.82 1.68
N LEU A 37 -4.61 -5.93 2.27
CA LEU A 37 -5.32 -6.97 1.53
C LEU A 37 -6.72 -6.48 1.15
N ARG A 38 -7.11 -6.66 -0.11
CA ARG A 38 -8.42 -6.24 -0.62
C ARG A 38 -9.53 -6.92 0.19
N ASN A 39 -10.59 -6.16 0.48
CA ASN A 39 -11.71 -6.55 1.36
C ASN A 39 -11.32 -6.78 2.84
N GLN A 40 -10.07 -6.55 3.23
CA GLN A 40 -9.59 -6.64 4.61
C GLN A 40 -8.74 -5.41 4.96
N PRO A 41 -9.34 -4.21 5.07
CA PRO A 41 -8.61 -2.94 5.20
C PRO A 41 -7.79 -2.83 6.50
N LEU A 42 -8.10 -3.65 7.52
CA LEU A 42 -7.34 -3.73 8.76
C LEU A 42 -6.10 -4.63 8.64
N LYS A 43 -6.01 -5.47 7.60
CA LYS A 43 -4.87 -6.34 7.34
C LYS A 43 -3.82 -5.60 6.52
N ILE A 44 -2.99 -4.83 7.23
CA ILE A 44 -1.86 -4.10 6.65
C ILE A 44 -0.74 -5.09 6.33
N ILE A 45 -0.28 -5.06 5.07
CA ILE A 45 0.85 -5.87 4.59
C ILE A 45 2.15 -5.10 4.78
N GLU A 46 2.18 -3.84 4.35
CA GLU A 46 3.35 -2.97 4.48
C GLU A 46 2.91 -1.50 4.54
N THR A 47 3.68 -0.70 5.29
CA THR A 47 3.57 0.76 5.27
C THR A 47 4.91 1.36 4.85
N ARG A 48 4.87 2.31 3.92
CA ARG A 48 6.04 3.10 3.51
C ARG A 48 5.82 4.57 3.75
N ASP A 49 6.85 5.21 4.28
CA ASP A 49 6.88 6.65 4.49
C ASP A 49 7.94 7.28 3.57
N ILE A 50 7.47 8.01 2.56
CA ILE A 50 8.29 8.80 1.66
C ILE A 50 8.41 10.21 2.26
N ARG A 51 9.63 10.61 2.61
CA ARG A 51 9.90 11.94 3.19
C ARG A 51 10.17 13.01 2.13
N LEU A 52 10.48 12.61 0.90
CA LEU A 52 10.79 13.53 -0.18
C LEU A 52 9.52 14.07 -0.84
N PRO A 53 9.46 15.37 -1.16
CA PRO A 53 8.38 15.93 -1.97
C PRO A 53 8.55 15.49 -3.42
N LEU A 54 7.94 14.36 -3.76
CA LEU A 54 7.91 13.82 -5.12
C LEU A 54 6.75 14.41 -5.92
N SER A 55 6.91 14.47 -7.24
CA SER A 55 5.85 14.85 -8.16
C SER A 55 4.75 13.77 -8.20
N ASP A 56 3.54 14.17 -8.59
CA ASP A 56 2.38 13.27 -8.69
C ASP A 56 2.68 12.04 -9.58
N LYS A 57 3.38 12.24 -10.70
CA LYS A 57 3.77 11.15 -11.61
C LYS A 57 4.74 10.18 -10.94
N ALA A 58 5.70 10.69 -10.16
CA ALA A 58 6.66 9.85 -9.44
C ALA A 58 5.96 9.03 -8.36
N ILE A 59 5.01 9.64 -7.63
CA ILE A 59 4.21 8.96 -6.62
C ILE A 59 3.28 7.92 -7.22
N GLN A 60 2.64 8.22 -8.35
CA GLN A 60 1.83 7.24 -9.06
C GLN A 60 2.66 6.02 -9.46
N LYS A 61 3.86 6.23 -10.02
CA LYS A 61 4.76 5.14 -10.41
C LYS A 61 5.17 4.29 -9.20
N GLU A 62 5.53 4.94 -8.10
CA GLU A 62 5.91 4.26 -6.86
C GLU A 62 4.72 3.47 -6.28
N ALA A 63 3.51 4.04 -6.27
CA ALA A 63 2.32 3.38 -5.76
C ALA A 63 1.94 2.14 -6.57
N LEU A 64 2.02 2.21 -7.91
CA LEU A 64 1.82 1.05 -8.78
C LEU A 64 2.91 -0.01 -8.58
N SER A 65 4.17 0.39 -8.45
CA SER A 65 5.25 -0.57 -8.13
C SER A 65 5.04 -1.22 -6.76
N PHE A 66 4.52 -0.48 -5.79
CA PHE A 66 4.20 -1.00 -4.47
C PHE A 66 2.99 -1.95 -4.47
N LEU A 67 2.01 -1.67 -5.33
CA LEU A 67 0.83 -2.52 -5.55
C LEU A 67 1.23 -3.88 -6.14
N GLU A 68 2.09 -3.89 -7.15
CA GLU A 68 2.57 -5.10 -7.84
C GLU A 68 3.64 -5.88 -7.08
N ARG A 69 4.22 -5.29 -6.03
CA ARG A 69 5.22 -5.98 -5.21
C ARG A 69 4.61 -7.16 -4.48
N GLU A 70 4.90 -8.36 -4.97
CA GLU A 70 4.60 -9.61 -4.29
C GLU A 70 5.59 -9.82 -3.14
N TYR A 71 5.08 -10.32 -2.01
CA TYR A 71 5.91 -10.81 -0.93
C TYR A 71 5.84 -12.33 -1.00
N PRO A 72 6.99 -13.05 -1.04
CA PRO A 72 6.96 -14.50 -0.89
C PRO A 72 6.16 -14.80 0.38
N ALA A 73 5.14 -15.65 0.22
CA ALA A 73 4.01 -15.79 1.11
C ALA A 73 4.40 -15.53 2.58
N PHE A 74 3.85 -14.46 3.16
CA PHE A 74 3.72 -14.40 4.60
C PHE A 74 2.84 -15.59 5.00
N ASP A 75 3.48 -16.67 5.40
CA ASP A 75 2.86 -17.87 5.93
C ASP A 75 2.71 -17.67 7.44
N PRO A 76 1.53 -17.28 7.94
CA PRO A 76 1.30 -17.12 9.37
C PRO A 76 1.45 -18.45 10.15
N ASN A 77 1.49 -19.60 9.47
CA ASN A 77 1.76 -20.91 10.08
C ASN A 77 3.25 -21.27 10.11
N HIS A 78 4.12 -20.52 9.43
CA HIS A 78 5.57 -20.78 9.42
C HIS A 78 6.24 -20.37 10.73
N TYR A 79 5.66 -19.39 11.42
CA TYR A 79 6.07 -19.02 12.76
C TYR A 79 5.15 -19.77 13.72
N ASN A 80 5.60 -20.92 14.17
CA ASN A 80 4.99 -21.70 15.23
C ASN A 80 5.08 -20.91 16.55
N ILE A 81 4.32 -19.82 16.67
CA ILE A 81 4.19 -19.04 17.90
C ILE A 81 3.29 -19.85 18.83
N GLN A 82 3.89 -20.82 19.51
CA GLN A 82 3.25 -21.48 20.64
C GLN A 82 3.15 -20.44 21.78
N PRO A 83 1.95 -20.16 22.30
CA PRO A 83 1.86 -19.39 23.54
C PRO A 83 2.51 -20.20 24.67
N VAL A 84 3.39 -19.55 25.42
CA VAL A 84 3.98 -20.03 26.68
C VAL A 84 2.97 -19.98 27.82
#